data_AF-A0A2J6TE88-F1
#
_entry.id   AF-A0A2J6TE88-F1
#
_cell.length_a   1.000
_cell.length_b   1.000
_cell.length_c   1.000
_cell.angle_alpha   90.00
_cell.angle_beta   90.00
_cell.angle_gamma   90.00
#
_symmetry.space_group_name_H-M   'P 1'
#
loop_
_entity.id
_entity.type
_entity.pdbx_description
1 polymer ?
#
loop_
_entity_poly.entity_id
_entity_poly.type
_entity_poly.pdbx_seq_one_letter_code
_entity_poly.pdbx_strand_id
1 'polypeptide(L)'
;MVVPSSPLKFADETEERYFRTFQNETAAELEGWFDSSFWHRLILQACVEEPFTQKVVTALAAMSTSKKLLHNTDTDTSHRAIVAQQTEFAYKQYQKALQEMRNALEKAGDSRKALIGCILVCCFESLVGNTASAHAHAISGQRLLEQWLVQHPYKNPLEIGIASPASHLIEDDIIQAANFFNCQVSAYLDPRPASEHARLRHEGDETMAHMPHKFETMRDAHRYAMLMFRRIIHSIREVAELAGDGRISTNSNFQILEEGVSALSISPGKDQSPEPQVADPYAFAVQQGQCSLELSRWRSAFSGLYERIMLSTDKREQAAAKSLSK
;
A
#
# COMPACT_ATOMS: atom_id res chain seq x y z
N MET A 1 2.72 -15.24 -33.12
CA MET A 1 3.37 -16.43 -32.51
C MET A 1 3.39 -16.20 -31.01
N VAL A 2 2.63 -16.99 -30.25
CA VAL A 2 2.65 -16.95 -28.77
C VAL A 2 3.93 -17.67 -28.35
N VAL A 3 4.89 -16.91 -27.83
CA VAL A 3 6.10 -17.50 -27.22
C VAL A 3 5.64 -18.24 -25.96
N PRO A 4 5.98 -19.53 -25.76
CA PRO A 4 5.64 -20.20 -24.52
C PRO A 4 6.32 -19.48 -23.37
N SER A 5 5.56 -19.11 -22.33
CA SER A 5 6.10 -18.57 -21.09
C SER A 5 7.19 -19.51 -20.59
N SER A 6 8.42 -19.01 -20.42
CA SER A 6 9.48 -19.83 -19.82
C SER A 6 9.03 -20.24 -18.41
N PRO A 7 9.15 -21.53 -18.04
CA PRO A 7 8.75 -21.95 -16.71
C PRO A 7 9.60 -21.23 -15.65
N LEU A 8 8.96 -20.82 -14.55
CA LEU A 8 9.65 -20.29 -13.38
C LEU A 8 10.74 -21.28 -12.96
N LYS A 9 11.97 -20.78 -12.82
CA LYS A 9 13.10 -21.56 -12.36
C LYS A 9 13.32 -21.29 -10.88
N PHE A 10 13.52 -22.34 -10.11
CA PHE A 10 13.90 -22.27 -8.71
C PHE A 10 15.32 -22.80 -8.55
N ALA A 11 16.09 -22.18 -7.65
CA ALA A 11 17.45 -22.56 -7.33
C ALA A 11 17.48 -23.87 -6.51
N ASP A 12 16.48 -24.09 -5.66
CA ASP A 12 16.35 -25.27 -4.81
C ASP A 12 14.88 -25.54 -4.41
N GLU A 13 14.63 -26.70 -3.80
CA GLU A 13 13.31 -27.12 -3.31
C GLU A 13 12.75 -26.19 -2.22
N THR A 14 13.62 -25.47 -1.50
CA THR A 14 13.18 -24.54 -0.45
C THR A 14 12.63 -23.25 -1.05
N GLU A 15 13.27 -22.71 -2.09
CA GLU A 15 12.75 -21.58 -2.86
C GLU A 15 11.41 -21.93 -3.52
N GLU A 16 11.29 -23.12 -4.12
CA GLU A 16 10.01 -23.59 -4.68
C GLU A 16 8.92 -23.71 -3.60
N ARG A 17 9.24 -24.31 -2.45
CA ARG A 17 8.29 -24.47 -1.34
C ARG A 17 7.73 -23.13 -0.87
N TYR A 18 8.59 -22.15 -0.61
CA TYR A 18 8.13 -20.84 -0.14
C TYR A 18 7.42 -20.03 -1.22
N PHE A 19 7.79 -20.21 -2.49
CA PHE A 19 7.01 -19.65 -3.59
C PHE A 19 5.59 -20.22 -3.64
N ARG A 20 5.42 -21.54 -3.43
CA ARG A 20 4.09 -22.16 -3.32
C ARG A 20 3.34 -21.65 -2.09
N THR A 21 4.01 -21.47 -0.95
CA THR A 21 3.42 -20.84 0.24
C THR A 21 2.94 -19.43 -0.06
N PHE A 22 3.70 -18.64 -0.84
CA PHE A 22 3.25 -17.34 -1.28
C PHE A 22 1.95 -17.42 -2.08
N GLN A 23 1.89 -18.30 -3.08
CA GLN A 23 0.72 -18.48 -3.95
C GLN A 23 -0.54 -18.91 -3.19
N ASN A 24 -0.39 -19.77 -2.18
CA ASN A 24 -1.52 -20.41 -1.50
C ASN A 24 -1.98 -19.66 -0.25
N GLU A 25 -1.09 -18.93 0.42
CA GLU A 25 -1.34 -18.35 1.74
C GLU A 25 -0.93 -16.88 1.80
N THR A 26 0.35 -16.57 1.59
CA THR A 26 0.88 -15.22 1.86
C THR A 26 0.25 -14.16 0.98
N ALA A 27 -0.04 -14.47 -0.30
CA ALA A 27 -0.73 -13.55 -1.20
C ALA A 27 -2.10 -13.14 -0.66
N ALA A 28 -2.86 -14.09 -0.08
CA ALA A 28 -4.17 -13.82 0.49
C ALA A 28 -4.10 -12.99 1.78
N GLU A 29 -3.03 -13.13 2.55
CA GLU A 29 -2.80 -12.34 3.78
C GLU A 29 -2.34 -10.92 3.48
N LEU A 30 -1.69 -10.71 2.34
CA LEU A 30 -1.27 -9.41 1.86
C LEU A 30 -2.39 -8.67 1.11
N GLU A 31 -3.52 -9.33 0.84
CA GLU A 31 -4.75 -8.68 0.38
C GLU A 31 -5.37 -7.86 1.53
N GLY A 32 -4.71 -6.77 1.87
CA GLY A 32 -5.32 -5.67 2.61
C GLY A 32 -5.99 -4.72 1.62
N TRP A 33 -5.39 -3.54 1.46
CA TRP A 33 -5.83 -2.48 0.55
C TRP A 33 -5.42 -2.71 -0.91
N PHE A 34 -5.04 -3.91 -1.30
CA PHE A 34 -4.63 -4.19 -2.66
C PHE A 34 -5.67 -5.08 -3.33
N ASP A 35 -6.01 -4.74 -4.57
CA ASP A 35 -6.93 -5.54 -5.39
C ASP A 35 -6.39 -6.98 -5.50
N SER A 36 -7.25 -8.00 -5.40
CA SER A 36 -6.83 -9.41 -5.42
C SER A 36 -5.99 -9.77 -6.65
N SER A 37 -6.31 -9.13 -7.79
CA SER A 37 -5.58 -9.27 -9.04
C SER A 37 -4.13 -8.79 -8.99
N PHE A 38 -3.80 -7.86 -8.09
CA PHE A 38 -2.41 -7.45 -7.89
C PHE A 38 -1.56 -8.64 -7.45
N TRP A 39 -1.93 -9.29 -6.35
CA TRP A 39 -1.15 -10.40 -5.78
C TRP A 39 -1.25 -11.68 -6.59
N HIS A 40 -2.47 -12.07 -7.01
CA HIS A 40 -2.72 -13.38 -7.61
C HIS A 40 -2.47 -13.43 -9.12
N ARG A 41 -2.26 -12.27 -9.78
CA ARG A 41 -1.99 -12.21 -11.22
C ARG A 41 -0.75 -11.39 -11.53
N LEU A 42 -0.74 -10.10 -11.18
CA LEU A 42 0.33 -9.19 -11.63
C LEU A 42 1.69 -9.53 -11.01
N ILE A 43 1.72 -9.80 -9.71
CA ILE A 43 2.95 -10.22 -9.02
C ILE A 43 3.44 -11.58 -9.54
N LEU A 44 2.54 -12.54 -9.79
CA LEU A 44 2.94 -13.83 -10.34
C LEU A 44 3.49 -13.72 -11.77
N GLN A 45 2.91 -12.85 -12.61
CA GLN A 45 3.45 -12.52 -13.93
C GLN A 45 4.84 -11.87 -13.81
N ALA A 46 5.00 -10.91 -12.90
CA ALA A 46 6.28 -10.27 -12.64
C ALA A 46 7.34 -11.26 -12.13
N CYS A 47 6.97 -12.32 -11.40
CA CYS A 47 7.91 -13.37 -11.00
C CYS A 47 8.45 -14.17 -12.19
N VAL A 48 7.67 -14.34 -13.25
CA VAL A 48 8.12 -14.99 -14.49
C VAL A 48 9.06 -14.08 -15.28
N GLU A 49 8.77 -12.78 -15.27
CA GLU A 49 9.53 -11.76 -16.00
C GLU A 49 10.86 -11.41 -15.30
N GLU A 50 10.85 -11.33 -13.97
CA GLU A 50 11.93 -10.73 -13.19
C GLU A 50 12.34 -11.62 -11.99
N PRO A 51 13.57 -12.17 -12.01
CA PRO A 51 14.08 -13.02 -10.91
C PRO A 51 14.03 -12.35 -9.53
N PHE A 52 14.28 -11.04 -9.45
CA PHE A 52 14.24 -10.34 -8.17
C PHE A 52 12.84 -10.37 -7.55
N THR A 53 11.77 -10.29 -8.36
CA THR A 53 10.39 -10.29 -7.88
C THR A 53 10.06 -11.64 -7.26
N GLN A 54 10.44 -12.74 -7.92
CA GLN A 54 10.33 -14.09 -7.37
C GLN A 54 11.04 -14.22 -6.02
N LYS A 55 12.24 -13.64 -5.87
CA LYS A 55 13.00 -13.72 -4.61
C LYS A 55 12.36 -12.92 -3.47
N VAL A 56 11.81 -11.74 -3.74
CA VAL A 56 11.11 -10.98 -2.69
C VAL A 56 9.85 -11.71 -2.24
N VAL A 57 9.03 -12.27 -3.14
CA VAL A 57 7.81 -12.98 -2.72
C VAL A 57 8.11 -14.26 -1.93
N THR A 58 9.17 -14.98 -2.31
CA THR A 58 9.67 -16.14 -1.56
C THR A 58 10.16 -15.70 -0.17
N ALA A 59 10.89 -14.58 -0.09
CA ALA A 59 11.35 -14.04 1.19
C ALA A 59 10.18 -13.61 2.09
N LEU A 60 9.16 -12.97 1.52
CA LEU A 60 7.92 -12.59 2.22
C LEU A 60 7.21 -13.79 2.81
N ALA A 61 7.03 -14.86 2.02
CA ALA A 61 6.40 -16.08 2.50
C ALA A 61 7.19 -16.74 3.63
N ALA A 62 8.51 -16.88 3.48
CA ALA A 62 9.37 -17.45 4.52
C ALA A 62 9.33 -16.64 5.82
N MET A 63 9.36 -15.30 5.74
CA MET A 63 9.26 -14.42 6.90
C MET A 63 7.88 -14.47 7.55
N SER A 64 6.81 -14.47 6.76
CA SER A 64 5.43 -14.61 7.25
C SER A 64 5.25 -15.93 8.01
N THR A 65 5.71 -17.05 7.45
CA THR A 65 5.69 -18.36 8.12
C THR A 65 6.46 -18.33 9.44
N SER A 66 7.66 -17.74 9.45
CA SER A 66 8.51 -17.61 10.64
C SER A 66 7.79 -16.85 11.76
N LYS A 67 7.15 -15.72 11.44
CA LYS A 67 6.41 -14.90 12.41
C LYS A 67 5.18 -15.59 12.97
N LYS A 68 4.41 -16.32 12.15
CA LYS A 68 3.27 -17.10 12.63
C LYS A 68 3.69 -18.20 13.61
N LEU A 69 4.79 -18.88 13.31
CA LEU A 69 5.31 -19.94 14.18
C LEU A 69 5.73 -19.37 15.55
N LEU A 70 6.32 -18.17 15.55
CA LEU A 70 6.68 -17.45 16.78
C LEU A 70 5.45 -17.05 17.61
N HIS A 71 4.35 -16.64 16.97
CA HIS A 71 3.13 -16.22 17.67
C HIS A 71 2.34 -17.40 18.27
N ASN A 72 2.35 -18.57 17.61
CA ASN A 72 1.48 -19.70 17.95
C ASN A 72 2.07 -20.70 18.97
N THR A 73 3.28 -20.50 19.49
CA THR A 73 3.94 -21.53 20.32
C THR A 73 4.56 -20.98 21.60
N ASP A 74 4.22 -21.61 22.74
CA ASP A 74 5.05 -21.54 23.96
C ASP A 74 6.37 -22.26 23.67
N THR A 75 7.47 -21.51 23.77
CA THR A 75 8.72 -21.79 23.03
C THR A 75 9.49 -23.03 23.49
N ASP A 76 9.41 -24.13 22.72
CA ASP A 76 10.41 -25.21 22.74
C ASP A 76 11.65 -24.86 21.87
N THR A 77 12.81 -25.40 22.21
CA THR A 77 14.10 -25.14 21.56
C THR A 77 14.12 -25.56 20.09
N SER A 78 13.39 -26.63 19.73
CA SER A 78 13.23 -27.08 18.35
C SER A 78 12.56 -26.02 17.46
N HIS A 79 11.48 -25.40 17.96
CA HIS A 79 10.77 -24.35 17.22
C HIS A 79 11.62 -23.10 17.01
N ARG A 80 12.43 -22.71 18.00
CA ARG A 80 13.36 -21.58 17.86
C ARG A 80 14.38 -21.82 16.75
N ALA A 81 14.89 -23.04 16.61
CA ALA A 81 15.84 -23.38 15.54
C ALA A 81 15.17 -23.28 14.15
N ILE A 82 13.92 -23.73 14.01
CA ILE A 82 13.16 -23.60 12.77
C ILE A 82 12.92 -22.12 12.44
N VAL A 83 12.40 -21.33 13.39
CA VAL A 83 12.18 -19.88 13.22
C VAL A 83 13.47 -19.18 12.77
N ALA A 84 14.61 -19.49 13.39
CA ALA A 84 15.90 -18.93 13.01
C ALA A 84 16.28 -19.28 11.56
N GLN A 85 16.14 -20.55 11.16
CA GLN A 85 16.42 -21.01 9.79
C GLN A 85 15.53 -20.32 8.75
N GLN A 86 14.22 -20.21 9.02
CA GLN A 86 13.27 -19.57 8.11
C GLN A 86 13.57 -18.07 7.95
N THR A 87 13.91 -17.41 9.07
CA THR A 87 14.30 -16.00 9.11
C THR A 87 15.59 -15.75 8.34
N GLU A 88 16.62 -16.59 8.53
CA GLU A 88 17.89 -16.51 7.80
C GLU A 88 17.68 -16.68 6.30
N PHE A 89 16.89 -17.68 5.89
CA PHE A 89 16.54 -17.90 4.49
C PHE A 89 15.84 -16.67 3.88
N ALA A 90 14.86 -16.11 4.58
CA ALA A 90 14.13 -14.92 4.14
C ALA A 90 15.07 -13.74 3.89
N TYR A 91 15.96 -13.42 4.85
CA TYR A 91 16.92 -12.33 4.67
C TYR A 91 17.90 -12.59 3.51
N LYS A 92 18.38 -13.83 3.36
CA LYS A 92 19.29 -14.20 2.27
C LYS A 92 18.63 -14.01 0.90
N GLN A 93 17.36 -14.41 0.75
CA GLN A 93 16.62 -14.20 -0.50
C GLN A 93 16.35 -12.71 -0.75
N TYR A 94 15.95 -11.98 0.28
CA TYR A 94 15.71 -10.55 0.19
C TYR A 94 16.98 -9.77 -0.23
N GLN A 95 18.14 -10.07 0.35
CA GLN A 95 19.41 -9.44 -0.01
C GLN A 95 19.80 -9.70 -1.47
N LYS A 96 19.63 -10.94 -1.96
CA LYS A 96 19.84 -11.27 -3.37
C LYS A 96 18.87 -10.49 -4.27
N ALA A 97 17.60 -10.41 -3.88
CA ALA A 97 16.60 -9.67 -4.62
C ALA A 97 16.97 -8.18 -4.76
N LEU A 98 17.45 -7.53 -3.69
CA LEU A 98 17.89 -6.13 -3.76
C LEU A 98 19.06 -5.92 -4.73
N GLN A 99 20.01 -6.86 -4.78
CA GLN A 99 21.14 -6.80 -5.72
C GLN A 99 20.67 -6.97 -7.16
N GLU A 100 19.82 -7.95 -7.42
CA GLU A 100 19.24 -8.21 -8.75
C GLU A 100 18.35 -7.05 -9.22
N MET A 101 17.54 -6.48 -8.31
CA MET A 101 16.68 -5.33 -8.59
C MET A 101 17.52 -4.13 -9.02
N ARG A 102 18.59 -3.78 -8.30
CA ARG A 102 19.50 -2.68 -8.69
C ARG A 102 20.03 -2.88 -10.10
N ASN A 103 20.53 -4.08 -10.40
CA ASN A 103 21.06 -4.41 -11.72
C ASN A 103 20.00 -4.34 -12.84
N ALA A 104 18.76 -4.77 -12.55
CA ALA A 104 17.67 -4.76 -13.53
C ALA A 104 17.21 -3.33 -13.84
N LEU A 105 17.10 -2.48 -12.80
CA LEU A 105 16.63 -1.11 -12.95
C LEU A 105 17.66 -0.19 -13.61
N GLU A 106 18.95 -0.41 -13.37
CA GLU A 106 20.04 0.33 -14.05
C GLU A 106 20.08 0.04 -15.57
N LYS A 107 19.71 -1.16 -16.00
CA LYS A 107 19.83 -1.60 -17.40
C LYS A 107 18.63 -1.25 -18.28
N ALA A 108 17.43 -1.16 -17.69
CA ALA A 108 16.19 -1.12 -18.46
C ALA A 108 15.16 -0.05 -18.04
N GLY A 109 15.38 0.71 -16.96
CA GLY A 109 14.58 1.90 -16.63
C GLY A 109 13.05 1.73 -16.68
N ASP A 110 12.53 0.52 -16.44
CA ASP A 110 11.10 0.21 -16.59
C ASP A 110 10.34 0.62 -15.31
N SER A 111 9.53 1.68 -15.41
CA SER A 111 8.73 2.20 -14.31
C SER A 111 7.80 1.15 -13.71
N ARG A 112 7.25 0.22 -14.51
CA ARG A 112 6.38 -0.85 -14.00
C ARG A 112 7.15 -1.77 -13.06
N LYS A 113 8.33 -2.23 -13.49
CA LYS A 113 9.18 -3.13 -12.70
C LYS A 113 9.69 -2.44 -11.43
N ALA A 114 10.09 -1.18 -11.55
CA ALA A 114 10.56 -0.40 -10.42
C ALA A 114 9.45 -0.15 -9.38
N LEU A 115 8.21 0.14 -9.82
CA LEU A 115 7.07 0.27 -8.90
C LEU A 115 6.77 -1.04 -8.19
N ILE A 116 6.71 -2.17 -8.90
CA ILE A 116 6.52 -3.50 -8.29
C ILE A 116 7.63 -3.77 -7.27
N GLY A 117 8.89 -3.51 -7.62
CA GLY A 117 10.03 -3.67 -6.73
C GLY A 117 9.90 -2.83 -5.46
N CYS A 118 9.57 -1.54 -5.58
CA CYS A 118 9.31 -0.67 -4.44
C CYS A 118 8.18 -1.22 -3.55
N ILE A 119 7.07 -1.70 -4.13
CA ILE A 119 5.92 -2.20 -3.36
C ILE A 119 6.36 -3.43 -2.54
N LEU A 120 6.98 -4.40 -3.21
CA LEU A 120 7.39 -5.66 -2.56
C LEU A 120 8.45 -5.43 -1.48
N VAL A 121 9.40 -4.53 -1.73
CA VAL A 121 10.41 -4.14 -0.73
C VAL A 121 9.77 -3.45 0.46
N CYS A 122 8.85 -2.50 0.24
CA CYS A 122 8.10 -1.86 1.31
C CYS A 122 7.33 -2.89 2.15
N CYS A 123 6.67 -3.86 1.51
CA CYS A 123 5.99 -4.95 2.22
C CYS A 123 6.96 -5.76 3.08
N PHE A 124 8.14 -6.13 2.55
CA PHE A 124 9.12 -6.92 3.30
C PHE A 124 9.71 -6.14 4.48
N GLU A 125 10.16 -4.91 4.24
CA GLU A 125 10.75 -4.04 5.27
C GLU A 125 9.74 -3.74 6.38
N SER A 126 8.49 -3.47 6.01
CA SER A 126 7.43 -3.24 7.01
C SER A 126 7.09 -4.53 7.76
N LEU A 127 7.09 -5.69 7.09
CA LEU A 127 6.88 -6.99 7.72
C LEU A 127 7.96 -7.26 8.78
N VAL A 128 9.24 -6.92 8.53
CA VAL A 128 10.32 -7.13 9.52
C VAL A 128 10.42 -6.01 10.55
N GLY A 129 9.61 -4.95 10.44
CA GLY A 129 9.60 -3.80 11.36
C GLY A 129 10.65 -2.74 11.07
N ASN A 130 11.28 -2.76 9.89
CA ASN A 130 12.24 -1.75 9.45
C ASN A 130 11.52 -0.55 8.80
N THR A 131 10.87 0.24 9.65
CA THR A 131 10.03 1.38 9.22
C THR A 131 10.80 2.43 8.42
N ALA A 132 12.06 2.69 8.77
CA ALA A 132 12.91 3.66 8.06
C ALA A 132 13.20 3.22 6.61
N SER A 133 13.55 1.95 6.40
CA SER A 133 13.79 1.42 5.05
C SER A 133 12.49 1.37 4.23
N ALA A 134 11.41 0.87 4.84
CA ALA A 134 10.09 0.85 4.19
C ALA A 134 9.67 2.25 3.72
N HIS A 135 9.87 3.26 4.57
CA HIS A 135 9.57 4.65 4.26
C HIS A 135 10.46 5.22 3.14
N ALA A 136 11.77 4.94 3.16
CA ALA A 136 12.68 5.37 2.09
C ALA A 136 12.30 4.77 0.72
N HIS A 137 11.88 3.50 0.70
CA HIS A 137 11.39 2.84 -0.51
C HIS A 137 10.03 3.40 -0.97
N ALA A 138 9.15 3.78 -0.04
CA ALA A 138 7.88 4.43 -0.35
C ALA A 138 8.08 5.82 -0.97
N ILE A 139 9.00 6.64 -0.44
CA ILE A 139 9.39 7.93 -1.05
C ILE A 139 9.91 7.71 -2.47
N SER A 140 10.78 6.71 -2.66
CA SER A 140 11.38 6.42 -3.97
C SER A 140 10.33 5.98 -4.98
N GLY A 141 9.41 5.09 -4.57
CA GLY A 141 8.29 4.63 -5.38
C GLY A 141 7.31 5.75 -5.72
N GLN A 142 7.02 6.65 -4.77
CA GLN A 142 6.17 7.81 -4.98
C GLN A 142 6.75 8.77 -6.02
N ARG A 143 8.05 9.09 -5.92
CA ARG A 143 8.73 9.94 -6.91
C ARG A 143 8.71 9.33 -8.31
N LEU A 144 8.90 8.01 -8.41
CA LEU A 144 8.82 7.30 -9.67
C LEU A 144 7.41 7.39 -10.27
N LEU A 145 6.38 7.18 -9.45
CA LEU A 145 4.99 7.30 -9.87
C LEU A 145 4.67 8.72 -10.36
N GLU A 146 5.06 9.75 -9.61
CA GLU A 146 4.87 11.16 -9.98
C GLU A 146 5.53 11.49 -11.32
N GLN A 147 6.79 11.08 -11.51
CA GLN A 147 7.51 11.28 -12.78
C GLN A 147 6.80 10.58 -13.93
N TRP A 148 6.32 9.36 -13.72
CA TRP A 148 5.59 8.60 -14.73
C TRP A 148 4.25 9.26 -15.09
N LEU A 149 3.51 9.76 -14.09
CA LEU A 149 2.23 10.47 -14.30
C LEU A 149 2.42 11.81 -15.02
N VAL A 150 3.53 12.51 -14.80
CA VAL A 150 3.87 13.73 -15.57
C VAL A 150 4.11 13.41 -17.04
N GLN A 151 4.72 12.25 -17.34
CA GLN A 151 4.96 11.81 -18.71
C GLN A 151 3.71 11.24 -19.39
N HIS A 152 2.74 10.78 -18.60
CA HIS A 152 1.49 10.15 -19.07
C HIS A 152 0.27 10.88 -18.47
N PRO A 153 -0.04 12.10 -18.92
CA PRO A 153 -1.14 12.87 -18.36
C PRO A 153 -2.49 12.17 -18.62
N TYR A 154 -3.39 12.25 -17.65
CA TYR A 154 -4.75 11.77 -17.79
C TYR A 154 -5.48 12.51 -18.90
N LYS A 155 -6.16 11.75 -19.77
CA LYS A 155 -7.03 12.32 -20.81
C LYS A 155 -8.42 12.64 -20.28
N ASN A 156 -8.87 11.89 -19.28
CA ASN A 156 -10.15 12.03 -18.63
C ASN A 156 -9.93 12.43 -17.15
N PRO A 157 -10.33 13.64 -16.73
CA PRO A 157 -10.19 14.08 -15.35
C PRO A 157 -10.90 13.19 -14.32
N LEU A 158 -11.94 12.45 -14.74
CA LEU A 158 -12.72 11.54 -13.88
C LEU A 158 -11.96 10.27 -13.49
N GLU A 159 -10.81 10.00 -14.11
CA GLU A 159 -9.98 8.82 -13.83
C GLU A 159 -8.84 9.11 -12.85
N ILE A 160 -8.58 10.39 -12.56
CA ILE A 160 -7.47 10.82 -11.70
C ILE A 160 -7.64 10.20 -10.32
N GLY A 161 -6.59 9.51 -9.87
CA GLY A 161 -6.51 8.92 -8.54
C GLY A 161 -7.14 7.53 -8.40
N ILE A 162 -7.94 7.08 -9.37
CA ILE A 162 -8.65 5.78 -9.33
C ILE A 162 -8.30 4.81 -10.47
N ALA A 163 -7.61 5.28 -11.52
CA ALA A 163 -7.20 4.46 -12.66
C ALA A 163 -5.80 4.84 -13.15
N SER A 164 -5.24 4.05 -14.07
CA SER A 164 -4.00 4.37 -14.77
C SER A 164 -4.30 5.22 -16.02
N PRO A 165 -3.57 6.33 -16.27
CA PRO A 165 -3.71 7.10 -17.51
C PRO A 165 -3.22 6.34 -18.75
N ALA A 166 -2.47 5.25 -18.55
CA ALA A 166 -1.94 4.38 -19.59
C ALA A 166 -1.89 2.92 -19.10
N SER A 167 -3.06 2.31 -18.88
CA SER A 167 -3.22 0.95 -18.33
C SER A 167 -2.52 -0.16 -19.13
N HIS A 168 -2.20 0.08 -20.40
CA HIS A 168 -1.42 -0.83 -21.25
C HIS A 168 0.09 -0.81 -20.96
N LEU A 169 0.58 0.21 -20.25
CA LEU A 169 1.98 0.33 -19.81
C LEU A 169 2.12 -0.05 -18.34
N ILE A 170 1.25 0.49 -17.49
CA ILE A 170 1.18 0.18 -16.05
C ILE A 170 -0.28 -0.01 -15.69
N GLU A 171 -0.63 -1.21 -15.26
CA GLU A 171 -1.99 -1.59 -14.93
C GLU A 171 -2.55 -0.77 -13.76
N ASP A 172 -3.86 -0.53 -13.77
CA ASP A 172 -4.56 0.20 -12.71
C ASP A 172 -4.18 -0.32 -11.32
N ASP A 173 -4.16 -1.64 -11.13
CA ASP A 173 -3.92 -2.25 -9.83
C ASP A 173 -2.50 -1.97 -9.31
N ILE A 174 -1.50 -1.78 -10.19
CA ILE A 174 -0.15 -1.36 -9.79
C ILE A 174 -0.15 0.11 -9.38
N ILE A 175 -0.83 0.98 -10.14
CA ILE A 175 -0.96 2.40 -9.78
C ILE A 175 -1.69 2.54 -8.44
N GLN A 176 -2.78 1.81 -8.25
CA GLN A 176 -3.53 1.80 -7.00
C GLN A 176 -2.70 1.25 -5.83
N ALA A 177 -1.91 0.19 -6.05
CA ALA A 177 -0.99 -0.32 -5.04
C ALA A 177 0.15 0.66 -4.73
N ALA A 178 0.71 1.32 -5.73
CA ALA A 178 1.75 2.34 -5.56
C ALA A 178 1.20 3.59 -4.85
N ASN A 179 -0.06 3.95 -5.05
CA ASN A 179 -0.70 5.04 -4.30
C ASN A 179 -0.74 4.79 -2.79
N PHE A 180 -0.60 3.54 -2.31
CA PHE A 180 -0.41 3.26 -0.89
C PHE A 180 0.90 3.82 -0.33
N PHE A 181 1.92 4.07 -1.17
CA PHE A 181 3.13 4.77 -0.74
C PHE A 181 2.80 6.13 -0.15
N ASN A 182 1.85 6.87 -0.72
CA ASN A 182 1.45 8.17 -0.16
C ASN A 182 0.96 8.06 1.28
N CYS A 183 0.15 7.05 1.57
CA CYS A 183 -0.33 6.79 2.92
C CYS A 183 0.85 6.47 3.86
N GLN A 184 1.78 5.61 3.45
CA GLN A 184 2.95 5.25 4.26
C GLN A 184 3.94 6.41 4.46
N VAL A 185 4.18 7.23 3.44
CA VAL A 185 5.03 8.43 3.54
C VAL A 185 4.42 9.42 4.53
N SER A 186 3.11 9.65 4.42
CA SER A 186 2.37 10.54 5.31
C SER A 186 2.06 9.96 6.68
N ALA A 187 2.47 8.74 7.02
CA ALA A 187 2.21 8.14 8.33
C ALA A 187 3.37 8.33 9.32
N TYR A 188 4.62 8.37 8.83
CA TYR A 188 5.83 8.35 9.68
C TYR A 188 6.52 9.71 9.80
N LEU A 189 7.32 10.09 8.79
CA LEU A 189 8.03 11.36 8.73
C LEU A 189 7.86 11.92 7.32
N ASP A 190 6.84 12.74 7.11
CA ASP A 190 6.57 13.28 5.78
C ASP A 190 7.48 14.49 5.53
N PRO A 191 8.42 14.45 4.56
CA PRO A 191 9.32 15.57 4.31
C PRO A 191 8.67 16.66 3.43
N ARG A 192 7.41 16.47 3.01
CA ARG A 192 6.73 17.41 2.10
C ARG A 192 6.30 18.67 2.84
N PRO A 193 6.47 19.87 2.25
CA PRO A 193 5.99 21.10 2.85
C PRO A 193 4.47 21.19 2.82
N ALA A 194 3.89 22.06 3.66
CA ALA A 194 2.46 22.34 3.71
C ALA A 194 1.86 22.66 2.32
N SER A 195 2.59 23.37 1.45
CA SER A 195 2.13 23.70 0.09
C SER A 195 1.92 22.48 -0.80
N GLU A 196 2.75 21.44 -0.63
CA GLU A 196 2.60 20.20 -1.39
C GLU A 196 1.44 19.37 -0.87
N HIS A 197 1.22 19.35 0.45
CA HIS A 197 0.01 18.78 1.05
C HIS A 197 -1.28 19.51 0.62
N ALA A 198 -1.23 20.84 0.56
CA ALA A 198 -2.31 21.68 0.05
C ALA A 198 -2.65 21.37 -1.42
N ARG A 199 -1.66 20.98 -2.23
CA ARG A 199 -1.87 20.54 -3.60
C ARG A 199 -2.48 19.13 -3.66
N LEU A 200 -1.91 18.19 -2.90
CA LEU A 200 -2.28 16.78 -2.93
C LEU A 200 -3.65 16.49 -2.31
N ARG A 201 -4.15 17.34 -1.40
CA ARG A 201 -5.54 17.20 -0.90
C ARG A 201 -6.61 17.41 -1.97
N HIS A 202 -6.25 18.02 -3.10
CA HIS A 202 -7.12 18.22 -4.27
C HIS A 202 -6.92 17.15 -5.36
N GLU A 203 -6.17 16.06 -5.06
CA GLU A 203 -6.01 14.94 -5.99
C GLU A 203 -7.37 14.38 -6.39
N GLY A 204 -7.70 14.40 -7.68
CA GLY A 204 -8.95 13.80 -8.19
C GLY A 204 -10.22 14.52 -7.73
N ASP A 205 -10.21 15.85 -7.56
CA ASP A 205 -11.42 16.63 -7.23
C ASP A 205 -12.61 16.29 -8.15
N GLU A 206 -12.37 16.25 -9.45
CA GLU A 206 -13.41 15.96 -10.46
C GLU A 206 -13.93 14.51 -10.32
N THR A 207 -13.02 13.57 -10.06
CA THR A 207 -13.34 12.17 -9.75
C THR A 207 -14.25 12.06 -8.54
N MET A 208 -13.90 12.73 -7.43
CA MET A 208 -14.65 12.72 -6.18
C MET A 208 -16.00 13.42 -6.29
N ALA A 209 -16.08 14.51 -7.07
CA ALA A 209 -17.33 15.20 -7.36
C ALA A 209 -18.33 14.29 -8.10
N HIS A 210 -17.82 13.39 -8.94
CA HIS A 210 -18.59 12.41 -9.70
C HIS A 210 -18.62 11.01 -9.07
N MET A 211 -18.34 10.91 -7.77
CA MET A 211 -18.47 9.63 -7.06
C MET A 211 -19.88 9.04 -7.26
N PRO A 212 -19.99 7.76 -7.67
CA PRO A 212 -21.28 7.10 -7.83
C PRO A 212 -22.12 7.15 -6.56
N HIS A 213 -23.45 7.29 -6.71
CA HIS A 213 -24.38 7.22 -5.58
C HIS A 213 -24.48 5.82 -4.95
N LYS A 214 -24.03 4.78 -5.67
CA LYS A 214 -23.96 3.39 -5.23
C LYS A 214 -22.76 2.71 -5.88
N PHE A 215 -22.01 1.93 -5.11
CA PHE A 215 -20.98 1.05 -5.68
C PHE A 215 -21.56 -0.33 -6.00
N GLU A 216 -21.24 -0.85 -7.19
CA GLU A 216 -21.62 -2.21 -7.57
C GLU A 216 -20.56 -3.24 -7.21
N THR A 217 -19.29 -2.82 -7.14
CA THR A 217 -18.16 -3.71 -6.88
C THR A 217 -17.35 -3.23 -5.69
N MET A 218 -16.75 -4.19 -4.96
CA MET A 218 -15.78 -3.88 -3.91
C MET A 218 -14.58 -3.10 -4.44
N ARG A 219 -14.16 -3.40 -5.67
CA ARG A 219 -13.07 -2.71 -6.35
C ARG A 219 -13.33 -1.21 -6.46
N ASP A 220 -14.49 -0.80 -6.96
CA ASP A 220 -14.81 0.61 -7.14
C ASP A 220 -14.93 1.32 -5.78
N ALA A 221 -15.64 0.70 -4.83
CA ALA A 221 -15.76 1.23 -3.48
C ALA A 221 -14.38 1.47 -2.85
N HIS A 222 -13.46 0.51 -3.03
CA HIS A 222 -12.11 0.57 -2.52
C HIS A 222 -11.25 1.64 -3.22
N ARG A 223 -11.31 1.77 -4.55
CA ARG A 223 -10.58 2.81 -5.31
C ARG A 223 -10.98 4.22 -4.85
N TYR A 224 -12.29 4.47 -4.71
CA TYR A 224 -12.79 5.76 -4.20
C TYR A 224 -12.43 5.98 -2.73
N ALA A 225 -12.46 4.93 -1.90
CA ALA A 225 -12.04 5.02 -0.51
C ALA A 225 -10.57 5.44 -0.42
N MET A 226 -9.68 4.78 -1.18
CA MET A 226 -8.25 5.10 -1.18
C MET A 226 -7.97 6.54 -1.62
N LEU A 227 -8.64 7.02 -2.69
CA LEU A 227 -8.50 8.42 -3.12
C LEU A 227 -8.93 9.38 -2.01
N MET A 228 -10.09 9.15 -1.41
CA MET A 228 -10.59 9.93 -0.28
C MET A 228 -9.61 9.92 0.90
N PHE A 229 -9.08 8.76 1.29
CA PHE A 229 -8.15 8.68 2.42
C PHE A 229 -6.85 9.44 2.17
N ARG A 230 -6.28 9.38 0.97
CA ARG A 230 -5.09 10.17 0.63
C ARG A 230 -5.36 11.67 0.75
N ARG A 231 -6.51 12.14 0.23
CA ARG A 231 -6.93 13.54 0.33
C ARG A 231 -7.09 13.99 1.79
N ILE A 232 -7.71 13.15 2.63
CA ILE A 232 -7.88 13.42 4.07
C ILE A 232 -6.52 13.47 4.77
N ILE A 233 -5.63 12.50 4.53
CA ILE A 233 -4.31 12.47 5.16
C ILE A 233 -3.50 13.72 4.80
N HIS A 234 -3.51 14.13 3.53
CA HIS A 234 -2.85 15.36 3.10
C HIS A 234 -3.49 16.61 3.69
N SER A 235 -4.82 16.62 3.86
CA SER A 235 -5.52 17.71 4.53
C SER A 235 -5.06 17.86 5.98
N ILE A 236 -4.95 16.75 6.72
CA ILE A 236 -4.48 16.75 8.12
C ILE A 236 -3.00 17.16 8.19
N ARG A 237 -2.16 16.67 7.26
CA ARG A 237 -0.73 17.02 7.22
C ARG A 237 -0.49 18.50 6.89
N GLU A 238 -1.25 19.09 5.98
CA GLU A 238 -1.20 20.53 5.71
C GLU A 238 -1.44 21.33 7.00
N VAL A 239 -2.49 20.99 7.76
CA VAL A 239 -2.81 21.65 9.04
C VAL A 239 -1.67 21.52 10.04
N ALA A 240 -1.14 20.31 10.21
CA ALA A 240 -0.10 20.02 11.19
C ALA A 240 1.21 20.76 10.88
N GLU A 241 1.62 20.79 9.60
CA GLU A 241 2.79 21.55 9.15
C GLU A 241 2.60 23.07 9.34
N LEU A 242 1.42 23.62 9.03
CA LEU A 242 1.11 25.04 9.26
C LEU A 242 1.09 25.39 10.75
N ALA A 243 0.68 24.46 11.61
CA ALA A 243 0.65 24.62 13.06
C ALA A 243 2.03 24.45 13.73
N GLY A 244 3.08 24.07 12.98
CA GLY A 244 4.40 23.76 13.52
C GLY A 244 4.49 22.42 14.26
N ASP A 245 3.45 21.59 14.18
CA ASP A 245 3.40 20.24 14.74
C ASP A 245 3.74 19.23 13.64
N GLY A 246 5.00 19.23 13.18
CA GLY A 246 5.47 18.34 12.10
C GLY A 246 5.47 16.85 12.46
N ARG A 247 4.84 16.45 13.57
CA ARG A 247 4.81 15.06 14.08
C ARG A 247 3.40 14.63 14.46
N ILE A 248 2.59 14.31 13.46
CA ILE A 248 1.50 13.36 13.68
C ILE A 248 2.12 11.97 13.80
N SER A 249 2.25 11.46 15.03
CA SER A 249 2.52 10.06 15.30
C SER A 249 1.26 9.26 14.96
N THR A 250 1.17 8.75 13.74
CA THR A 250 0.29 7.61 13.50
C THR A 250 0.98 6.41 14.12
N ASN A 251 0.28 5.62 14.94
CA ASN A 251 0.78 4.31 15.38
C ASN A 251 0.77 3.34 14.18
N SER A 252 1.56 3.65 13.16
CA SER A 252 1.69 2.86 11.93
C SER A 252 2.89 1.93 12.04
N ASN A 253 2.88 1.10 13.09
CA ASN A 253 3.39 -0.24 12.87
C ASN A 253 2.46 -0.91 11.84
N PHE A 254 2.93 -1.97 11.21
CA PHE A 254 2.30 -2.77 10.14
C PHE A 254 0.80 -3.17 10.31
N GLN A 255 0.13 -2.76 11.39
CA GLN A 255 -1.32 -2.84 11.62
C GLN A 255 -2.19 -2.21 10.52
N ILE A 256 -1.68 -1.37 9.61
CA ILE A 256 -2.49 -0.83 8.49
C ILE A 256 -2.92 -1.95 7.50
N LEU A 257 -2.12 -3.02 7.37
CA LEU A 257 -2.46 -4.16 6.51
C LEU A 257 -3.42 -5.15 7.19
N GLU A 258 -3.40 -5.28 8.52
CA GLU A 258 -4.31 -6.18 9.27
C GLU A 258 -5.61 -5.50 9.76
N GLU A 259 -5.59 -4.21 10.09
CA GLU A 259 -6.70 -3.51 10.75
C GLU A 259 -7.37 -2.43 9.90
N GLY A 260 -6.86 -2.13 8.70
CA GLY A 260 -7.40 -1.06 7.87
C GLY A 260 -7.28 0.32 8.53
N VAL A 261 -8.28 1.19 8.29
CA VAL A 261 -8.36 2.59 8.75
C VAL A 261 -8.25 2.73 10.29
N SER A 262 -8.53 1.65 11.03
CA SER A 262 -8.54 1.64 12.50
C SER A 262 -7.18 1.92 13.15
N ALA A 263 -6.07 1.77 12.41
CA ALA A 263 -4.72 2.04 12.92
C ALA A 263 -4.38 3.55 13.01
N LEU A 264 -5.23 4.44 12.47
CA LEU A 264 -5.03 5.89 12.53
C LEU A 264 -5.57 6.47 13.85
N SER A 265 -4.89 6.20 14.98
CA SER A 265 -5.12 6.98 16.20
C SER A 265 -4.28 8.26 16.18
N ILE A 266 -4.93 9.42 16.09
CA ILE A 266 -4.28 10.73 16.19
C ILE A 266 -4.02 11.01 17.67
N SER A 267 -2.75 11.10 18.09
CA SER A 267 -2.36 11.62 19.41
C SER A 267 -1.41 12.80 19.23
N PRO A 268 -1.66 13.95 19.90
CA PRO A 268 -0.74 15.08 19.86
C PRO A 268 0.62 14.67 20.45
N GLY A 269 1.71 14.96 19.73
CA GLY A 269 3.06 14.76 20.26
C GLY A 269 3.27 15.63 21.49
N LYS A 270 3.68 15.03 22.61
CA LYS A 270 4.19 15.79 23.76
C LYS A 270 5.64 16.17 23.46
N ASP A 271 5.87 17.37 22.94
CA ASP A 271 6.82 18.33 23.54
C ASP A 271 6.99 19.61 22.70
N GLN A 272 7.40 20.64 23.42
CA GLN A 272 7.47 22.07 23.11
C GLN A 272 8.09 22.39 21.75
N SER A 273 7.32 23.08 20.89
CA SER A 273 7.77 23.76 19.67
C SER A 273 7.17 25.18 19.64
N PRO A 274 7.77 26.12 18.89
CA PRO A 274 7.52 27.56 19.03
C PRO A 274 6.07 27.92 18.65
N GLU A 275 5.57 29.03 19.19
CA GLU A 275 4.20 29.51 18.99
C GLU A 275 3.72 29.32 17.53
N PRO A 276 2.62 28.57 17.30
CA PRO A 276 2.06 28.38 15.98
C PRO A 276 1.79 29.73 15.33
N GLN A 277 2.18 29.90 14.06
CA GLN A 277 1.51 30.89 13.24
C GLN A 277 0.03 30.52 13.28
N VAL A 278 -0.80 31.39 13.86
CA VAL A 278 -2.23 31.13 14.10
C VAL A 278 -2.88 30.86 12.75
N ALA A 279 -2.95 29.59 12.39
CA ALA A 279 -3.52 29.22 11.13
C ALA A 279 -5.04 29.42 11.22
N ASP A 280 -5.61 29.96 10.16
CA ASP A 280 -6.96 30.52 10.14
C ASP A 280 -7.99 29.48 10.64
N PRO A 281 -8.58 29.66 11.84
CA PRO A 281 -9.52 28.70 12.41
C PRO A 281 -10.72 28.44 11.50
N TYR A 282 -11.09 29.43 10.67
CA TYR A 282 -12.17 29.30 9.71
C TYR A 282 -11.79 28.38 8.55
N ALA A 283 -10.58 28.55 7.99
CA ALA A 283 -10.07 27.69 6.92
C ALA A 283 -10.01 26.22 7.35
N PHE A 284 -9.58 25.94 8.57
CA PHE A 284 -9.55 24.57 9.11
C PHE A 284 -10.93 23.97 9.32
N ALA A 285 -11.88 24.75 9.84
CA ALA A 285 -13.26 24.29 10.00
C ALA A 285 -13.89 23.93 8.64
N VAL A 286 -13.62 24.72 7.60
CA VAL A 286 -14.07 24.44 6.22
C VAL A 286 -13.43 23.14 5.70
N GLN A 287 -12.13 22.97 5.87
CA GLN A 287 -11.39 21.77 5.42
C GLN A 287 -11.88 20.50 6.12
N GLN A 288 -12.11 20.56 7.44
CA GLN A 288 -12.67 19.45 8.22
C GLN A 288 -14.10 19.12 7.79
N GLY A 289 -14.91 20.14 7.49
CA GLY A 289 -16.27 19.98 6.95
C GLY A 289 -16.28 19.28 5.59
N GLN A 290 -15.36 19.64 4.70
CA GLN A 290 -15.21 19.00 3.38
C GLN A 290 -14.83 17.52 3.51
N CYS A 291 -13.82 17.19 4.33
CA CYS A 291 -13.42 15.80 4.60
C CYS A 291 -14.59 14.97 5.15
N SER A 292 -15.35 15.55 6.09
CA SER A 292 -16.51 14.89 6.69
C SER A 292 -17.63 14.63 5.66
N LEU A 293 -17.83 15.57 4.73
CA LEU A 293 -18.81 15.42 3.66
C LEU A 293 -18.42 14.33 2.66
N GLU A 294 -17.15 14.28 2.24
CA GLU A 294 -16.63 13.21 1.35
C GLU A 294 -16.81 11.84 2.00
N LEU A 295 -16.43 11.70 3.28
CA LEU A 295 -16.60 10.45 4.04
C LEU A 295 -18.07 10.03 4.15
N SER A 296 -18.97 10.98 4.40
CA SER A 296 -20.41 10.71 4.47
C SER A 296 -20.97 10.24 3.12
N ARG A 297 -20.59 10.90 2.02
CA ARG A 297 -20.99 10.51 0.66
C ARG A 297 -20.50 9.10 0.32
N TRP A 298 -19.23 8.81 0.60
CA TRP A 298 -18.65 7.49 0.36
C TRP A 298 -19.37 6.40 1.17
N ARG A 299 -19.61 6.63 2.48
CA ARG A 299 -20.35 5.68 3.34
C ARG A 299 -21.77 5.44 2.81
N SER A 300 -22.45 6.49 2.37
CA SER A 300 -23.77 6.37 1.77
C SER A 300 -23.74 5.51 0.50
N ALA A 301 -22.79 5.76 -0.40
CA ALA A 301 -22.62 4.99 -1.63
C ALA A 301 -22.22 3.52 -1.39
N PHE A 302 -21.46 3.26 -0.33
CA PHE A 302 -21.01 1.91 0.03
C PHE A 302 -22.05 1.08 0.79
N SER A 303 -22.98 1.73 1.50
CA SER A 303 -23.95 1.06 2.40
C SER A 303 -24.69 -0.12 1.77
N GLY A 304 -25.29 0.06 0.58
CA GLY A 304 -26.04 -0.99 -0.09
C GLY A 304 -25.16 -2.17 -0.54
N LEU A 305 -23.91 -1.91 -0.95
CA LEU A 305 -22.97 -2.97 -1.29
C LEU A 305 -22.53 -3.73 -0.03
N TYR A 306 -22.23 -3.02 1.04
CA TYR A 306 -21.86 -3.60 2.33
C TYR A 306 -22.93 -4.57 2.85
N GLU A 307 -24.20 -4.16 2.84
CA GLU A 307 -25.32 -5.01 3.26
C GLU A 307 -25.41 -6.30 2.41
N ARG A 308 -25.29 -6.18 1.08
CA ARG A 308 -25.28 -7.35 0.18
C ARG A 308 -24.14 -8.32 0.50
N ILE A 309 -22.94 -7.81 0.77
CA ILE A 309 -21.76 -8.63 1.09
C ILE A 309 -21.92 -9.31 2.45
N MET A 310 -22.45 -8.60 3.45
CA MET A 310 -22.69 -9.19 4.79
C MET A 310 -23.71 -10.32 4.77
N LEU A 311 -24.63 -10.33 3.80
CA LEU A 311 -25.59 -11.42 3.59
C LEU A 311 -25.03 -12.59 2.77
N SER A 312 -23.86 -12.43 2.14
CA SER A 312 -23.22 -13.48 1.35
C SER A 312 -22.58 -14.56 2.23
N THR A 313 -22.11 -15.66 1.63
CA THR A 313 -21.31 -16.68 2.34
C THR A 313 -19.81 -16.44 2.22
N ASP A 314 -19.37 -15.41 1.49
CA ASP A 314 -17.96 -15.14 1.26
C ASP A 314 -17.34 -14.43 2.47
N LYS A 315 -16.72 -15.21 3.36
CA LYS A 315 -16.08 -14.68 4.57
C LYS A 315 -14.92 -13.72 4.28
N ARG A 316 -14.25 -13.87 3.14
CA ARG A 316 -13.12 -13.02 2.75
C ARG A 316 -13.62 -11.65 2.33
N GLU A 317 -14.64 -11.64 1.47
CA GLU A 317 -15.28 -10.40 1.02
C GLU A 317 -15.95 -9.66 2.20
N GLN A 318 -16.55 -10.41 3.14
CA GLN A 318 -17.05 -9.84 4.40
C GLN A 318 -15.94 -9.21 5.25
N ALA A 319 -14.78 -9.85 5.39
CA ALA A 319 -13.67 -9.31 6.16
C ALA A 319 -13.14 -8.00 5.51
N ALA A 320 -12.98 -8.01 4.19
CA ALA A 320 -12.56 -6.82 3.42
C ALA A 320 -13.57 -5.67 3.57
N ALA A 321 -14.87 -5.94 3.41
CA ALA A 321 -15.91 -4.92 3.56
C ALA A 321 -15.97 -4.34 5.00
N LYS A 322 -15.77 -5.18 6.03
CA LYS A 322 -15.66 -4.71 7.42
C LYS A 322 -14.46 -3.80 7.61
N SER A 323 -13.29 -4.17 7.07
CA SER A 323 -12.07 -3.34 7.14
C SER A 323 -12.28 -1.95 6.53
N LEU A 324 -12.96 -1.89 5.38
CA LEU A 324 -13.22 -0.63 4.66
C LEU A 324 -14.28 0.27 5.35
N SER A 325 -15.12 -0.32 6.20
CA SER A 325 -16.21 0.40 6.91
C SER A 325 -15.80 1.02 8.25
N LYS A 326 -14.66 0.61 8.81
CA LYS A 326 -14.13 1.15 10.08
C LYS A 326 -13.51 2.52 9.83
#